data_AF-A0A174WND9-F1
#
_entry.id   AF-A0A174WND9-F1
#
_cell.length_a   1.000
_cell.length_b   1.000
_cell.length_c   1.000
_cell.angle_alpha   90.00
_cell.angle_beta   90.00
_cell.angle_gamma   90.00
#
_symmetry.space_group_name_H-M   'P 1'
#
loop_
_entity.id
_entity.type
_entity.pdbx_description
1 polymer ?
#
loop_
_entity_poly.entity_id
_entity_poly.type
_entity_poly.pdbx_seq_one_letter_code
_entity_poly.pdbx_strand_id
1 'polypeptide(L)'
;METKRTTYNDLPERIDYLISEIREVKELLTQRIEKPEEIPKYLSLEQALLYLEKKGFLVSKSKLYKMTSESKIPFHKSGNRNYFFPDELDKWMNEQIIGKDEINKLFSIQTIINKNQKKKK
;
A
#
# COMPACT_ATOMS: atom_id res chain seq x y z
N MET A 1 20.93 -12.00 -23.75
CA MET A 1 22.37 -11.96 -23.45
C MET A 1 22.89 -13.38 -23.53
N GLU A 2 23.80 -13.67 -24.46
CA GLU A 2 24.42 -14.99 -24.57
C GLU A 2 25.34 -15.23 -23.36
N THR A 3 25.11 -16.31 -22.62
CA THR A 3 26.00 -16.76 -21.55
C THR A 3 27.21 -17.46 -22.17
N LYS A 4 28.23 -16.69 -22.59
CA LYS A 4 29.53 -17.25 -22.92
C LYS A 4 30.08 -18.01 -21.70
N ARG A 5 30.41 -19.29 -21.90
CA ARG A 5 31.02 -20.12 -20.87
C ARG A 5 32.40 -19.57 -20.56
N THR A 6 32.70 -19.41 -19.27
CA THR A 6 33.98 -18.91 -18.78
C THR A 6 35.05 -19.98 -18.93
N THR A 7 36.21 -19.59 -19.44
CA THR A 7 37.42 -20.43 -19.52
C THR A 7 38.37 -20.14 -18.36
N TYR A 8 39.29 -21.07 -18.03
CA TYR A 8 40.20 -20.92 -16.88
C TYR A 8 41.06 -19.64 -16.95
N ASN A 9 41.52 -19.27 -18.15
CA ASN A 9 42.33 -18.07 -18.36
C ASN A 9 41.54 -16.75 -18.15
N ASP A 10 40.23 -16.78 -18.37
CA ASP A 10 39.34 -15.62 -18.26
C ASP A 10 38.64 -15.56 -16.88
N LEU A 11 38.91 -16.54 -16.01
CA LEU A 11 38.29 -16.65 -14.70
C LEU A 11 38.65 -15.47 -13.78
N PRO A 12 39.91 -15.01 -13.68
CA PRO A 12 40.25 -13.87 -12.83
C PRO A 12 39.50 -12.60 -13.24
N GLU A 13 39.48 -12.29 -14.54
CA GLU A 13 38.78 -11.12 -15.08
C GLU A 13 37.26 -11.21 -14.86
N ARG A 14 36.69 -12.42 -14.95
CA ARG A 14 35.27 -12.62 -14.68
C ARG A 14 34.92 -12.45 -13.20
N ILE A 15 35.83 -12.80 -12.29
CA ILE A 15 35.65 -12.58 -10.86
C ILE A 15 35.71 -11.09 -10.55
N ASP A 16 36.64 -10.35 -11.14
CA ASP A 16 36.72 -8.89 -10.99
C ASP A 16 35.43 -8.20 -11.47
N TYR A 17 34.91 -8.65 -12.62
CA TYR A 17 33.62 -8.20 -13.13
C TYR A 17 32.45 -8.54 -12.19
N LEU A 18 32.41 -9.75 -11.63
CA LEU A 18 31.38 -10.10 -10.66
C LEU A 18 31.46 -9.25 -9.38
N ILE A 19 32.67 -8.92 -8.93
CA ILE A 19 32.88 -8.03 -7.78
C ILE A 19 32.36 -6.62 -8.09
N SER A 20 32.56 -6.11 -9.31
CA SER A 20 32.01 -4.80 -9.70
C SER A 20 30.48 -4.82 -9.71
N GLU A 21 29.85 -5.85 -10.29
CA GLU A 21 28.38 -5.86 -10.39
C GLU A 21 27.74 -6.08 -9.03
N ILE A 22 28.34 -6.90 -8.17
CA ILE A 22 27.86 -7.07 -6.79
C ILE A 22 27.95 -5.74 -6.03
N ARG A 23 29.02 -4.96 -6.26
CA ARG A 23 29.17 -3.63 -5.64
C ARG A 23 28.11 -2.66 -6.15
N GLU A 24 27.85 -2.62 -7.46
CA GLU A 24 26.80 -1.77 -8.03
C GLU A 24 25.41 -2.15 -7.49
N VAL A 25 25.09 -3.44 -7.46
CA VAL A 25 23.85 -3.94 -6.86
C VAL A 25 23.74 -3.52 -5.40
N LYS A 26 24.83 -3.61 -4.63
CA LYS A 26 24.86 -3.18 -3.23
C LYS A 26 24.62 -1.68 -3.09
N GLU A 27 25.22 -0.84 -3.95
CA GLU A 27 25.02 0.61 -3.95
C GLU A 27 23.57 0.97 -4.32
N LEU A 28 22.98 0.35 -5.35
CA LEU A 28 21.59 0.55 -5.75
C LEU A 28 20.59 0.15 -4.65
N LEU A 29 20.86 -0.96 -3.95
CA LEU A 29 20.05 -1.38 -2.82
C LEU A 29 20.21 -0.41 -1.63
N THR A 30 21.43 0.03 -1.34
CA THR A 30 21.69 0.98 -0.24
C THR A 30 21.03 2.33 -0.51
N GLN A 31 21.12 2.86 -1.73
CA GLN A 31 20.43 4.10 -2.14
C GLN A 31 18.91 4.01 -2.05
N ARG A 32 18.32 2.83 -2.32
CA ARG A 32 16.88 2.60 -2.12
C ARG A 32 16.48 2.47 -0.65
N ILE A 33 17.40 2.06 0.22
CA ILE A 33 17.15 1.81 1.64
C ILE A 33 17.48 3.05 2.51
N GLU A 34 18.35 3.96 2.07
CA GLU A 34 18.78 5.16 2.83
C GLU A 34 17.71 6.25 2.98
N LYS A 35 16.55 6.08 2.35
CA LYS A 35 15.33 6.72 2.82
C LYS A 35 14.40 5.65 3.39
N PRO A 36 14.64 5.14 4.61
CA PRO A 36 13.50 4.97 5.48
C PRO A 36 13.00 6.41 5.62
N GLU A 37 12.02 6.82 4.80
CA GLU A 37 11.09 7.84 5.28
C GLU A 37 10.66 7.27 6.62
N GLU A 38 11.26 7.73 7.73
CA GLU A 38 10.79 7.43 9.07
C GLU A 38 9.33 7.80 8.99
N ILE A 39 8.46 6.80 8.82
CA ILE A 39 7.06 7.06 8.55
C ILE A 39 6.66 7.87 9.76
N PRO A 40 6.30 9.16 9.57
CA PRO A 40 6.12 10.04 10.71
C PRO A 40 5.15 9.34 11.64
N LYS A 41 5.53 9.21 12.92
CA LYS A 41 4.72 8.47 13.91
C LYS A 41 3.25 8.90 13.87
N TYR A 42 3.01 10.14 13.45
CA TYR A 42 1.72 10.71 13.14
C TYR A 42 1.79 11.51 11.83
N LEU A 43 0.76 11.39 11.02
CA LEU A 43 0.55 12.12 9.77
C LEU A 43 -0.45 13.25 10.01
N SER A 44 -0.19 14.43 9.43
CA SER A 44 -1.21 15.47 9.29
C SER A 44 -2.29 15.05 8.30
N LEU A 45 -3.39 15.79 8.22
CA LEU A 45 -4.47 15.48 7.26
C LEU A 45 -4.00 15.45 5.81
N GLU A 46 -3.08 16.34 5.42
CA GLU A 46 -2.52 16.36 4.06
C GLU A 46 -1.56 15.20 3.83
N GLN A 47 -0.77 14.84 4.84
CA GLN A 47 0.12 13.67 4.77
C GLN A 47 -0.67 12.36 4.73
N ALA A 48 -1.79 12.27 5.45
CA ALA A 48 -2.69 11.13 5.41
C ALA A 48 -3.31 10.97 4.01
N LEU A 49 -3.67 12.07 3.34
CA LEU A 49 -4.15 12.04 1.96
C LEU A 49 -3.09 11.45 1.01
N LEU A 50 -1.85 11.98 1.07
CA LEU A 50 -0.74 11.47 0.26
C LEU A 50 -0.41 10.00 0.58
N TYR A 51 -0.52 9.61 1.84
CA TYR A 51 -0.28 8.23 2.27
C TYR A 51 -1.31 7.27 1.68
N LEU A 52 -2.59 7.65 1.70
CA LEU A 52 -3.67 6.87 1.08
C LEU A 52 -3.48 6.77 -0.44
N GLU A 53 -3.11 7.87 -1.11
CA GLU A 53 -2.80 7.87 -2.54
C GLU A 53 -1.61 6.95 -2.87
N LYS A 54 -0.50 7.01 -2.09
CA LYS A 54 0.66 6.11 -2.24
C LYS A 54 0.27 4.63 -2.10
N LYS A 55 -0.70 4.31 -1.24
CA LYS A 55 -1.21 2.96 -1.01
C LYS A 55 -2.27 2.50 -2.03
N GLY A 56 -2.61 3.34 -3.02
CA GLY A 56 -3.58 3.04 -4.07
C GLY A 56 -5.04 3.37 -3.71
N PHE A 57 -5.27 4.05 -2.58
CA PHE A 57 -6.60 4.49 -2.16
C PHE A 57 -6.81 5.97 -2.55
N LEU A 58 -7.38 6.18 -3.73
CA LEU A 58 -7.65 7.51 -4.27
C LEU A 58 -8.81 8.18 -3.53
N VAL A 59 -8.52 9.20 -2.72
CA VAL A 59 -9.52 9.96 -1.95
C VAL A 59 -9.26 11.45 -2.11
N SER A 60 -10.30 12.21 -2.46
CA SER A 60 -10.19 13.67 -2.51
C SER A 60 -10.10 14.28 -1.12
N LYS A 61 -9.44 15.44 -1.01
CA LYS A 61 -9.29 16.19 0.25
C LYS A 61 -10.63 16.40 0.96
N SER A 62 -11.66 16.83 0.23
CA SER A 62 -13.01 17.05 0.78
C SER A 62 -13.64 15.76 1.32
N LYS A 63 -13.41 14.62 0.66
CA LYS A 63 -13.92 13.33 1.11
C LYS A 63 -13.20 12.89 2.38
N LEU A 64 -11.88 13.06 2.46
CA LEU A 64 -11.10 12.79 3.67
C LEU A 64 -11.57 13.65 4.84
N TYR A 65 -11.77 14.95 4.63
CA TYR A 65 -12.33 15.86 5.65
C TYR A 65 -13.70 15.40 6.15
N LYS A 66 -14.61 15.02 5.22
CA LYS A 66 -15.94 14.53 5.58
C LYS A 66 -15.84 13.25 6.41
N MET A 67 -14.98 12.31 6.03
CA MET A 67 -14.78 11.06 6.76
C MET A 67 -14.16 11.28 8.14
N THR A 68 -13.24 12.25 8.27
CA THR A 68 -12.65 12.66 9.54
C THR A 68 -13.72 13.27 10.44
N SER A 69 -14.56 14.16 9.91
CA SER A 69 -15.66 14.78 10.65
C SER A 69 -16.72 13.76 11.10
N GLU A 70 -17.07 12.81 10.22
CA GLU A 70 -18.00 11.71 10.51
C GLU A 70 -17.38 10.60 11.37
N SER A 71 -16.12 10.72 11.78
CA SER A 71 -15.37 9.70 12.54
C SER A 71 -15.38 8.31 11.88
N LYS A 72 -15.43 8.27 10.54
CA LYS A 72 -15.42 7.04 9.74
C LYS A 72 -14.02 6.53 9.43
N ILE A 73 -13.02 7.40 9.60
CA ILE A 73 -11.59 7.10 9.46
C ILE A 73 -10.94 7.27 10.84
N PRO A 74 -10.00 6.40 11.25
CA PRO A 74 -9.31 6.58 12.52
C PRO A 74 -8.49 7.87 12.51
N PHE A 75 -8.73 8.73 13.50
CA PHE A 75 -7.99 9.97 13.69
C PHE A 75 -7.88 10.28 15.19
N HIS A 76 -6.83 11.00 15.55
CA HIS A 76 -6.56 11.45 16.91
C HIS A 76 -6.53 12.96 16.95
N LYS A 77 -7.28 13.54 17.88
CA LYS A 77 -7.34 14.99 18.05
C LYS A 77 -6.37 15.42 19.14
N SER A 78 -5.45 16.32 18.81
CA SER A 78 -4.63 17.02 19.80
C SER A 78 -4.82 18.52 19.60
N GLY A 79 -5.50 19.14 20.57
CA GLY A 79 -5.93 20.54 20.48
C GLY A 79 -6.84 20.79 19.28
N ASN A 80 -6.42 21.70 18.38
CA ASN A 80 -7.16 22.05 17.17
C ASN A 80 -6.71 21.28 15.91
N ARG A 81 -5.81 20.31 16.06
CA ARG A 81 -5.25 19.55 14.94
C ARG A 81 -5.64 18.08 15.01
N ASN A 82 -5.91 17.51 13.84
CA ASN A 82 -6.17 16.08 13.67
C ASN A 82 -4.91 15.40 13.15
N TYR A 83 -4.59 14.25 13.75
CA TYR A 83 -3.44 13.42 13.47
C TYR A 83 -3.89 12.02 13.09
N PHE A 84 -3.15 11.37 12.20
CA PHE A 84 -3.48 10.04 11.70
C PHE A 84 -2.28 9.11 11.89
N PHE A 85 -2.51 7.91 12.42
CA PHE A 85 -1.45 6.91 12.53
C PHE A 85 -1.43 6.03 11.28
N PRO A 86 -0.27 5.84 10.64
CA PRO A 86 -0.13 4.98 9.47
C PRO A 86 -0.67 3.56 9.72
N ASP A 87 -0.36 2.96 10.87
CA ASP A 87 -0.79 1.61 11.24
C ASP A 87 -2.32 1.48 11.33
N GLU A 88 -2.97 2.49 11.91
CA GLU A 88 -4.44 2.53 12.01
C GLU A 88 -5.07 2.74 10.64
N LEU A 89 -4.48 3.59 9.80
CA LEU A 89 -4.93 3.80 8.42
C LEU A 89 -4.82 2.53 7.59
N ASP A 90 -3.72 1.78 7.72
CA ASP A 90 -3.53 0.51 7.01
C ASP A 90 -4.57 -0.53 7.47
N LYS A 91 -4.80 -0.65 8.78
CA LYS A 91 -5.85 -1.54 9.31
C LYS A 91 -7.23 -1.15 8.80
N TRP A 92 -7.57 0.13 8.86
CA TRP A 92 -8.83 0.64 8.38
C TRP A 92 -9.02 0.42 6.87
N MET A 93 -7.96 0.63 6.06
CA MET A 93 -8.00 0.39 4.63
C MET A 93 -8.29 -1.09 4.32
N ASN A 94 -7.64 -2.00 5.04
CA ASN A 94 -7.90 -3.44 4.93
C ASN A 94 -9.36 -3.77 5.29
N GLU A 95 -9.91 -3.17 6.35
CA GLU A 95 -11.32 -3.33 6.72
C GLU A 95 -12.28 -2.79 5.64
N GLN A 96 -11.94 -1.68 4.96
CA GLN A 96 -12.77 -1.15 3.87
C GLN A 96 -12.78 -2.05 2.63
N ILE A 97 -11.67 -2.75 2.36
CA ILE A 97 -11.55 -3.68 1.23
C ILE A 97 -12.33 -4.97 1.57
N ILE A 98 -12.03 -5.59 2.71
CA ILE A 98 -12.67 -6.83 3.15
C ILE A 98 -14.18 -6.63 3.37
N GLY A 99 -14.56 -5.53 4.01
CA GLY A 99 -15.96 -5.20 4.27
C GLY A 99 -16.77 -4.98 2.99
N LYS A 100 -16.17 -4.45 1.92
CA LYS A 100 -16.85 -4.32 0.62
C LYS A 100 -17.07 -5.67 -0.05
N ASP A 101 -16.12 -6.60 0.05
CA ASP A 101 -16.27 -7.93 -0.54
C ASP A 101 -17.38 -8.75 0.14
N GLU A 102 -17.46 -8.70 1.47
CA GLU A 102 -18.55 -9.34 2.22
C GLU A 102 -19.90 -8.69 1.93
N ILE A 103 -19.96 -7.36 1.89
CA ILE A 103 -21.18 -6.62 1.54
C ILE A 103 -21.64 -6.94 0.11
N ASN A 104 -20.73 -6.97 -0.87
CA ASN A 104 -21.02 -7.34 -2.25
C ASN A 104 -21.52 -8.78 -2.36
N LYS A 105 -20.95 -9.69 -1.57
CA LYS A 105 -21.40 -11.09 -1.47
C LYS A 105 -22.81 -11.18 -0.87
N LEU A 106 -23.11 -10.42 0.18
CA LEU A 106 -24.45 -10.33 0.77
C LEU A 106 -25.49 -9.79 -0.22
N PHE A 107 -25.17 -8.70 -0.93
CA PHE A 107 -26.06 -8.13 -1.96
C PHE A 107 -26.30 -9.12 -3.11
N SER A 108 -25.28 -9.87 -3.51
CA SER A 108 -25.40 -10.92 -4.53
C SER A 108 -26.35 -12.03 -4.09
N ILE A 109 -26.20 -12.52 -2.84
CA ILE A 109 -27.07 -13.55 -2.26
C ILE A 109 -28.51 -13.05 -2.15
N GLN A 110 -28.74 -11.84 -1.66
CA GLN A 110 -30.08 -11.26 -1.55
C GLN A 110 -30.77 -11.13 -2.92
N THR A 111 -30.02 -10.78 -3.95
CA THR A 111 -30.52 -10.67 -5.32
C THR A 111 -30.94 -12.04 -5.88
N ILE A 112 -30.17 -13.09 -5.58
CA ILE A 112 -30.49 -14.48 -5.97
C ILE A 112 -31.74 -14.98 -5.23
N ILE A 113 -31.86 -14.72 -3.92
CA ILE A 113 -33.03 -15.09 -3.11
C ILE A 113 -34.31 -14.43 -3.67
N ASN A 114 -34.25 -13.13 -3.95
CA ASN A 114 -35.40 -12.38 -4.48
C ASN A 114 -35.81 -12.85 -5.89
N LYS A 115 -34.87 -13.29 -6.73
CA LYS A 115 -35.16 -13.91 -8.04
C LYS A 115 -35.88 -15.25 -7.90
N ASN A 116 -35.50 -16.07 -6.93
CA ASN A 116 -36.11 -17.39 -6.70
C ASN A 116 -37.50 -17.32 -6.07
N GLN A 117 -37.81 -16.28 -5.29
CA GLN A 117 -39.16 -16.05 -4.77
C GLN A 117 -40.16 -15.62 -5.84
N LYS A 118 -39.72 -14.89 -6.88
CA LYS A 118 -40.57 -14.50 -8.03
C LYS A 118 -40.93 -15.63 -8.99
N LYS A 119 -40.19 -16.75 -8.99
CA LYS A 119 -40.44 -17.91 -9.86
C LYS A 119 -41.41 -18.95 -9.27
N LYS A 120 -41.84 -18.79 -8.02
CA LYS A 120 -42.76 -19.70 -7.32
C LYS A 120 -44.21 -19.16 -7.23
N LYS A 121 -44.54 -18.11 -7.98
CA LYS A 121 -45.90 -17.57 -8.10
C LYS A 121 -46.40 -17.74 -9.53
#